data_AF-A0A1X6P8V5-F1
#
_entry.id   AF-A0A1X6P8V5-F1
#
_cell.length_a   1.000
_cell.length_b   1.000
_cell.length_c   1.000
_cell.angle_alpha   90.00
_cell.angle_beta   90.00
_cell.angle_gamma   90.00
#
_symmetry.space_group_name_H-M   'P 1'
#
loop_
_entity.id
_entity.type
_entity.pdbx_description
1 polymer ?
#
loop_
_entity_poly.entity_id
_entity_poly.type
_entity_poly.pdbx_seq_one_letter_code
_entity_poly.pdbx_strand_id
1 'polypeptide(L)'
;MATTTEAAWTAFADKMREADAVPPLAAWNELLDTAAQTGELDKALWILGTMKATGTKPTAVTYELLLAGCAKSGDRQVAFSLIEQMWDDKVLLGDVTLPDGMEDTLRAILPPEAFD
;
A
#
# COMPACT_ATOMS: atom_id res chain seq x y z
N MET A 1 14.40 -15.74 17.06
CA MET A 1 14.81 -15.47 15.67
C MET A 1 14.25 -14.11 15.34
N ALA A 2 15.11 -13.09 15.25
CA ALA A 2 14.69 -11.71 15.05
C ALA A 2 14.04 -11.60 13.67
N THR A 3 12.81 -11.10 13.67
CA THR A 3 11.97 -10.85 12.50
C THR A 3 12.65 -9.81 11.62
N THR A 4 12.92 -10.16 10.36
CA THR A 4 13.56 -9.29 9.36
C THR A 4 12.86 -7.94 9.21
N THR A 5 11.57 -7.86 9.55
CA THR A 5 10.77 -6.63 9.50
C THR A 5 11.21 -5.54 10.49
N GLU A 6 11.60 -5.89 11.72
CA GLU A 6 12.01 -4.88 12.71
C GLU A 6 13.38 -4.27 12.34
N ALA A 7 14.28 -5.09 11.80
CA ALA A 7 15.58 -4.63 11.32
C ALA A 7 15.45 -3.70 10.09
N ALA A 8 14.58 -4.07 9.13
CA ALA A 8 14.31 -3.25 7.94
C ALA A 8 13.70 -1.89 8.32
N TRP A 9 12.73 -1.88 9.24
CA TRP A 9 12.12 -0.64 9.72
C TRP A 9 13.09 0.25 10.48
N THR A 10 13.89 -0.33 11.39
CA THR A 10 14.86 0.43 12.18
C THR A 10 15.94 1.05 11.27
N ALA A 11 16.47 0.26 10.33
CA ALA A 11 17.46 0.74 9.36
C ALA A 11 16.88 1.86 8.46
N PHE A 12 15.62 1.75 8.07
CA PHE A 12 14.94 2.80 7.32
C PHE A 12 14.76 4.07 8.17
N ALA A 13 14.27 3.94 9.41
CA ALA A 13 14.05 5.07 10.31
C ALA A 13 15.36 5.80 10.68
N ASP A 14 16.47 5.07 10.86
CA ASP A 14 17.78 5.67 11.09
C ASP A 14 18.27 6.42 9.85
N LYS A 15 18.16 5.81 8.66
CA LYS A 15 18.54 6.46 7.39
C LYS A 15 17.73 7.73 7.10
N MET A 16 16.46 7.73 7.51
CA MET A 16 15.56 8.87 7.41
C MET A 16 15.92 10.00 8.37
N ARG A 17 16.30 9.66 9.61
CA ARG A 17 16.79 10.62 10.60
C ARG A 17 18.10 11.26 10.20
N GLU A 18 19.02 10.49 9.61
CA GLU A 18 20.31 10.99 9.17
C GLU A 18 20.21 11.89 7.93
N ALA A 19 19.25 11.62 7.04
CA ALA A 19 19.12 12.36 5.79
C ALA A 19 18.31 13.66 5.90
N ASP A 20 17.54 13.88 6.99
CA ASP A 20 16.52 14.94 7.13
C ASP A 20 15.64 15.10 5.86
N ALA A 21 15.48 13.99 5.12
CA ALA A 21 14.97 13.98 3.77
C ALA A 21 13.83 12.98 3.67
N VAL A 22 12.77 13.37 2.95
CA VAL A 22 11.64 12.49 2.61
C VAL A 22 12.15 11.30 1.80
N PRO A 23 11.74 10.05 2.11
CA PRO A 23 12.28 8.90 1.41
C PRO A 23 11.73 8.87 -0.02
N PRO A 24 12.51 8.33 -0.97
CA PRO A 24 12.03 8.17 -2.34
C PRO A 24 10.91 7.13 -2.39
N LEU A 25 10.03 7.25 -3.40
CA LEU A 25 8.93 6.31 -3.66
C LEU A 25 9.41 4.84 -3.68
N ALA A 26 10.59 4.58 -4.25
CA ALA A 26 11.16 3.23 -4.29
C ALA A 26 11.38 2.63 -2.90
N ALA A 27 11.82 3.43 -1.93
CA ALA A 27 12.05 2.95 -0.56
C ALA A 27 10.72 2.70 0.17
N TRP A 28 9.71 3.52 -0.10
CA TRP A 28 8.35 3.28 0.41
C TRP A 28 7.74 2.00 -0.16
N ASN A 29 7.88 1.77 -1.46
CA ASN A 29 7.38 0.56 -2.11
C ASN A 29 8.11 -0.69 -1.59
N GLU A 30 9.42 -0.62 -1.33
CA GLU A 30 10.17 -1.74 -0.73
C GLU A 30 9.67 -2.10 0.68
N LEU A 31 9.36 -1.08 1.50
CA LEU A 31 8.76 -1.30 2.82
C LEU A 31 7.36 -1.92 2.73
N LEU A 32 6.54 -1.43 1.79
CA LEU A 32 5.20 -1.95 1.55
C LEU A 32 5.24 -3.39 1.05
N ASP A 33 6.15 -3.71 0.13
CA ASP A 33 6.33 -5.07 -0.38
C ASP A 33 6.75 -6.00 0.77
N THR A 34 7.69 -5.56 1.61
CA THR A 34 8.09 -6.32 2.80
C THR A 34 6.90 -6.56 3.74
N ALA A 35 6.10 -5.53 4.04
CA ALA A 35 4.93 -5.64 4.91
C ALA A 35 3.81 -6.52 4.28
N ALA A 36 3.61 -6.42 2.97
CA ALA A 36 2.66 -7.24 2.23
C ALA A 36 3.08 -8.71 2.21
N GLN A 37 4.38 -8.99 2.05
CA GLN A 37 4.91 -10.34 2.06
C GLN A 37 4.75 -11.02 3.42
N THR A 38 4.91 -10.28 4.52
CA THR A 38 4.72 -10.77 5.88
C THR A 38 3.25 -10.80 6.31
N GLY A 39 2.33 -10.23 5.52
CA GLY A 39 0.90 -10.12 5.85
C GLY A 39 0.62 -9.12 6.98
N GLU A 40 1.59 -8.26 7.30
CA GLU A 40 1.48 -7.24 8.35
C GLU A 40 0.75 -6.00 7.83
N LEU A 41 -0.56 -6.14 7.63
CA LEU A 41 -1.39 -5.12 7.01
C LEU A 41 -1.43 -3.80 7.79
N ASP A 42 -1.43 -3.86 9.13
CA ASP A 42 -1.40 -2.67 9.98
C ASP A 42 -0.17 -1.78 9.71
N LYS A 43 1.00 -2.40 9.53
CA LYS A 43 2.23 -1.68 9.19
C LYS A 43 2.13 -1.08 7.80
N ALA A 44 1.58 -1.83 6.85
CA ALA A 44 1.45 -1.37 5.47
C ALA A 44 0.53 -0.12 5.37
N LEU A 45 -0.58 -0.11 6.12
CA LEU A 45 -1.47 1.06 6.24
C LEU A 45 -0.78 2.25 6.89
N TRP A 46 -0.01 2.01 7.95
CA TRP A 46 0.76 3.07 8.61
C TRP A 46 1.81 3.68 7.67
N ILE A 47 2.46 2.86 6.84
CA ILE A 47 3.40 3.32 5.81
C ILE A 47 2.68 4.20 4.77
N LEU A 48 1.51 3.77 4.28
CA LEU A 48 0.71 4.58 3.35
C LEU A 48 0.35 5.96 3.95
N GLY A 49 -0.09 5.98 5.21
CA GLY A 49 -0.39 7.22 5.92
C GLY A 49 0.84 8.12 6.07
N THR A 50 2.00 7.53 6.35
CA THR A 50 3.26 8.27 6.48
C THR A 50 3.73 8.84 5.14
N MET A 51 3.63 8.06 4.05
CA MET A 51 3.88 8.54 2.68
C MET A 51 3.09 9.81 2.38
N LYS A 52 1.77 9.76 2.63
CA LYS A 52 0.87 10.90 2.41
C LYS A 52 1.26 12.10 3.28
N ALA A 53 1.55 11.86 4.57
CA ALA A 53 1.96 12.90 5.51
C ALA A 53 3.30 13.55 5.15
N THR A 54 4.24 12.80 4.56
CA THR A 54 5.50 13.34 4.05
C THR A 54 5.37 14.00 2.67
N GLY A 55 4.15 14.09 2.12
CA GLY A 55 3.88 14.69 0.80
C GLY A 55 4.24 13.78 -0.37
N THR A 56 4.56 12.51 -0.11
CA THR A 56 4.79 11.52 -1.17
C THR A 56 3.45 10.99 -1.65
N LYS A 57 3.18 11.12 -2.95
CA LYS A 57 1.94 10.60 -3.53
C LYS A 57 2.01 9.08 -3.72
N PRO A 58 1.04 8.32 -3.20
CA PRO A 58 0.87 6.92 -3.54
C PRO A 58 0.69 6.72 -5.04
N THR A 59 1.15 5.59 -5.55
CA THR A 59 0.99 5.20 -6.96
C THR A 59 0.25 3.87 -7.08
N ALA A 60 -0.08 3.46 -8.31
CA ALA A 60 -0.69 2.15 -8.58
C ALA A 60 0.08 1.01 -7.91
N VAL A 61 1.42 1.01 -8.01
CA VAL A 61 2.29 0.01 -7.36
C VAL A 61 2.12 0.01 -5.84
N THR A 62 2.01 1.18 -5.22
CA THR A 62 1.79 1.30 -3.76
C THR A 62 0.50 0.59 -3.34
N TYR A 63 -0.58 0.79 -4.09
CA TYR A 63 -1.88 0.17 -3.81
C TYR A 63 -1.91 -1.32 -4.17
N GLU A 64 -1.24 -1.73 -5.25
CA GLU A 64 -1.11 -3.15 -5.63
C GLU A 64 -0.43 -3.97 -4.54
N LEU A 65 0.66 -3.46 -3.95
CA LEU A 65 1.35 -4.11 -2.83
C LEU A 65 0.44 -4.22 -1.60
N LEU A 66 -0.30 -3.17 -1.28
CA LEU A 66 -1.24 -3.17 -0.15
C LEU A 66 -2.38 -4.17 -0.34
N LEU A 67 -2.92 -4.26 -1.56
CA LEU A 67 -3.98 -5.19 -1.91
C LEU A 67 -3.49 -6.64 -1.92
N ALA A 68 -2.25 -6.88 -2.39
CA ALA A 68 -1.61 -8.19 -2.28
C ALA A 68 -1.45 -8.60 -0.80
N GLY A 69 -1.08 -7.66 0.07
CA GLY A 69 -1.04 -7.85 1.52
C GLY A 69 -2.43 -8.20 2.11
N CYS A 70 -3.48 -7.47 1.70
CA CYS A 70 -4.86 -7.76 2.11
C CYS A 70 -5.34 -9.14 1.63
N ALA A 71 -5.00 -9.52 0.40
CA ALA A 71 -5.36 -10.83 -0.14
C ALA A 71 -4.72 -11.96 0.67
N LYS A 72 -3.49 -11.76 1.15
CA LYS A 72 -2.79 -12.70 2.05
C LYS A 72 -3.38 -12.74 3.45
N SER A 73 -3.75 -11.60 4.03
CA SER A 73 -4.37 -11.56 5.37
C SER A 73 -5.84 -12.01 5.37
N GLY A 74 -6.49 -11.96 4.20
CA GLY A 74 -7.92 -12.26 4.04
C GLY A 74 -8.83 -11.07 4.38
N ASP A 75 -8.27 -9.90 4.70
CA ASP A 75 -9.03 -8.72 5.12
C ASP A 75 -9.58 -7.92 3.93
N ARG A 76 -10.73 -8.37 3.43
CA ARG A 76 -11.41 -7.71 2.31
C ARG A 76 -11.87 -6.29 2.65
N GLN A 77 -12.26 -6.03 3.90
CA GLN A 77 -12.71 -4.69 4.33
C GLN A 77 -11.62 -3.64 4.15
N VAL A 78 -10.39 -3.97 4.52
CA VAL A 78 -9.25 -3.08 4.33
C VAL A 78 -8.95 -2.90 2.85
N ALA A 79 -9.02 -3.97 2.04
CA ALA A 79 -8.85 -3.88 0.61
C ALA A 79 -9.85 -2.90 -0.04
N PHE A 80 -11.13 -2.92 0.36
CA PHE A 80 -12.11 -1.94 -0.12
C PHE A 80 -11.75 -0.51 0.27
N SER A 81 -11.38 -0.28 1.53
CA SER A 81 -10.99 1.07 1.99
C SER A 81 -9.76 1.60 1.25
N LEU A 82 -8.80 0.73 0.91
CA LEU A 82 -7.64 1.09 0.12
C LEU A 82 -8.02 1.51 -1.30
N ILE A 83 -8.98 0.83 -1.91
CA ILE A 83 -9.42 1.16 -3.27
C ILE A 83 -10.21 2.47 -3.30
N GLU A 84 -11.03 2.73 -2.29
CA GLU A 84 -11.66 4.05 -2.13
C GLU A 84 -10.61 5.16 -1.99
N GLN A 85 -9.56 4.93 -1.19
CA GLN A 85 -8.45 5.89 -1.06
C GLN A 85 -7.66 6.08 -2.36
N MET A 86 -7.46 5.01 -3.12
CA MET A 86 -6.80 5.04 -4.41
C MET A 86 -7.55 5.96 -5.38
N TRP A 87 -8.88 5.90 -5.32
CA TRP A 87 -9.77 6.73 -6.09
C TRP A 87 -9.74 8.21 -5.69
N ASP A 88 -9.74 8.49 -4.39
CA ASP A 88 -9.56 9.85 -3.87
C ASP A 88 -8.20 10.44 -4.29
N ASP A 89 -7.17 9.60 -4.30
CA ASP A 89 -5.82 9.94 -4.74
C ASP A 89 -5.66 10.03 -6.27
N LYS A 90 -6.74 9.87 -7.05
CA LYS A 90 -6.75 9.91 -8.53
C LYS A 90 -5.91 8.82 -9.20
N VAL A 91 -5.74 7.68 -8.54
CA VAL A 91 -5.05 6.52 -9.11
C VAL A 91 -6.10 5.60 -9.74
N LEU A 92 -5.89 5.26 -11.01
CA LEU A 92 -6.83 4.45 -11.79
C LEU A 92 -6.72 2.98 -11.42
N LEU A 93 -7.86 2.30 -11.34
CA LEU A 93 -7.92 0.87 -11.05
C LEU A 93 -7.36 0.02 -12.19
N GLY A 94 -7.42 0.53 -13.43
CA GLY A 94 -6.84 -0.14 -14.61
C GLY A 94 -5.33 -0.35 -14.55
N ASP A 95 -4.60 0.47 -13.77
CA ASP A 95 -3.16 0.31 -13.57
C ASP A 95 -2.80 -0.66 -12.43
N VAL A 96 -3.79 -1.18 -11.69
CA VAL A 96 -3.59 -2.04 -10.53
C VAL A 96 -4.10 -3.45 -10.81
N THR A 97 -3.23 -4.44 -10.63
CA THR A 97 -3.63 -5.84 -10.72
C THR A 97 -4.43 -6.22 -9.48
N LEU A 98 -5.75 -6.40 -9.63
CA LEU A 98 -6.63 -6.82 -8.55
C LEU A 98 -6.58 -8.33 -8.33
N PRO A 99 -6.64 -8.80 -7.07
CA PRO A 99 -6.82 -10.22 -6.77
C PRO A 99 -8.16 -10.74 -7.32
N ASP A 100 -8.14 -11.94 -7.90
CA ASP A 100 -9.32 -12.62 -8.43
C ASP A 100 -10.46 -12.66 -7.39
N GLY A 101 -11.66 -12.23 -7.81
CA GLY A 101 -12.86 -12.19 -6.97
C GLY A 101 -13.11 -10.87 -6.22
N MET A 102 -12.18 -9.91 -6.22
CA MET A 102 -12.47 -8.55 -5.77
C MET A 102 -13.10 -7.69 -6.87
N GLU A 103 -12.72 -7.91 -8.13
CA GLU A 103 -13.15 -7.09 -9.28
C GLU A 103 -14.68 -6.98 -9.42
N ASP A 104 -15.40 -8.10 -9.31
CA ASP A 104 -16.88 -8.11 -9.39
C ASP A 104 -17.52 -7.30 -8.25
N THR A 105 -16.93 -7.36 -7.05
CA THR A 105 -17.46 -6.63 -5.90
C THR A 105 -17.18 -5.14 -6.04
N LEU A 106 -16.02 -4.78 -6.58
CA LEU A 106 -15.65 -3.39 -6.82
C LEU A 106 -16.50 -2.76 -7.92
N ARG A 107 -16.84 -3.50 -8.98
CA ARG A 107 -17.76 -3.03 -10.03
C ARG A 107 -19.17 -2.74 -9.51
N ALA A 108 -19.56 -3.32 -8.38
CA ALA A 108 -20.85 -3.06 -7.75
C ALA A 108 -20.83 -1.82 -6.83
N ILE A 109 -19.66 -1.40 -6.34
CA ILE A 109 -19.49 -0.32 -5.37
C ILE A 109 -18.99 0.96 -6.04
N LEU A 110 -18.05 0.82 -6.97
CA LEU A 110 -17.42 1.93 -7.66
C LEU A 110 -18.15 2.25 -8.98
N PRO A 111 -18.30 3.54 -9.30
CA PRO A 111 -18.74 4.00 -10.61
C PRO A 111 -17.91 3.39 -11.75
N PRO A 112 -18.52 3.16 -12.93
CA PRO A 112 -17.87 2.51 -14.06
C PRO A 112 -16.62 3.26 -14.55
N GLU A 113 -16.54 4.58 -14.32
CA GLU A 113 -15.36 5.40 -14.63
C GLU A 113 -14.11 5.00 -13.82
N ALA A 114 -14.26 4.13 -12.80
CA ALA A 114 -13.14 3.63 -12.02
C ALA A 114 -12.23 2.69 -12.82
N PHE A 115 -12.82 2.02 -13.80
CA PHE A 115 -12.28 0.87 -14.52
C PHE A 115 -11.81 1.23 -15.94
N ASP A 116 -12.00 2.48 -16.35
CA ASP A 116 -11.75 2.98 -17.72
C ASP A 116 -10.34 3.56 -17.89
#